data_AF-A0A9X6RUA7-F1
#
_entry.id   AF-A0A9X6RUA7-F1
#
_cell.length_a   1.000
_cell.length_b   1.000
_cell.length_c   1.000
_cell.angle_alpha   90.00
_cell.angle_beta   90.00
_cell.angle_gamma   90.00
#
_symmetry.space_group_name_H-M   'P 1'
#
loop_
_entity.id
_entity.type
_entity.pdbx_description
1 polymer ?
#
loop_
_entity_poly.entity_id
_entity_poly.type
_entity_poly.pdbx_seq_one_letter_code
_entity_poly.pdbx_strand_id
1 'polypeptide(L)' 'MRKIKIKLQKVLTEKKTSQNKLADILEVSPSTVNELCKGEIKRVNIETLAKVADHFKIDDIRELFEIVKDEESVK' A
#
# COMPACT_ATOMS: atom_id res chain seq x y z
N MET A 1 18.33 0.70 -10.71
CA MET A 1 18.29 1.03 -9.26
C MET A 1 17.34 0.06 -8.53
N ARG A 2 17.32 -0.07 -7.19
CA ARG A 2 16.23 -0.80 -6.49
C ARG A 2 15.19 0.21 -6.02
N LYS A 3 13.89 -0.11 -6.14
CA LYS A 3 12.78 0.73 -5.68
C LYS A 3 11.91 -0.06 -4.70
N ILE A 4 11.41 0.63 -3.67
CA ILE A 4 10.41 0.07 -2.77
C ILE A 4 9.04 0.36 -3.37
N LYS A 5 8.23 -0.69 -3.58
CA LYS A 5 6.82 -0.57 -3.96
C LYS A 5 5.95 -1.09 -2.83
N ILE A 6 4.81 -0.46 -2.64
CA ILE A 6 3.75 -0.95 -1.75
C ILE A 6 2.75 -1.78 -2.57
N LYS A 7 2.32 -2.92 -2.03
CA LYS A 7 1.39 -3.89 -2.64
C LYS A 7 -0.03 -3.73 -2.11
N LEU A 8 -0.42 -2.53 -1.68
CA LEU A 8 -1.70 -2.32 -1.00
C LEU A 8 -2.91 -2.76 -1.85
N GLN A 9 -2.84 -2.61 -3.18
CA GLN A 9 -3.87 -3.09 -4.09
C GLN A 9 -4.07 -4.61 -4.04
N LYS A 10 -2.99 -5.39 -3.90
CA LYS A 10 -3.07 -6.85 -3.77
C LYS A 10 -3.75 -7.23 -2.46
N VAL A 11 -3.30 -6.62 -1.36
CA VAL A 11 -3.89 -6.82 -0.02
C VAL A 11 -5.39 -6.51 -0.02
N LEU A 12 -5.79 -5.38 -0.62
CA LEU A 12 -7.21 -5.01 -0.74
C LEU A 12 -8.02 -6.05 -1.52
N THR A 13 -7.46 -6.57 -2.60
CA THR A 13 -8.09 -7.58 -3.45
C THR A 13 -8.27 -8.90 -2.70
N GLU A 14 -7.21 -9.38 -2.05
CA GLU A 14 -7.21 -10.61 -1.25
C GLU A 14 -8.16 -10.54 -0.07
N LYS A 15 -8.21 -9.37 0.59
CA LYS A 15 -9.07 -9.11 1.76
C LYS A 15 -10.45 -8.57 1.38
N LYS A 16 -10.81 -8.57 0.08
CA LYS A 16 -12.12 -8.11 -0.47
C LYS A 16 -12.59 -6.77 0.10
N THR A 17 -11.67 -5.82 0.23
CA THR A 17 -11.92 -4.50 0.81
C THR A 17 -11.80 -3.42 -0.27
N SER A 18 -12.69 -2.42 -0.24
CA SER A 18 -12.65 -1.31 -1.19
C SER A 18 -11.69 -0.22 -0.75
N GLN A 19 -11.13 0.51 -1.71
CA GLN A 19 -10.26 1.66 -1.44
C GLN A 19 -10.95 2.74 -0.60
N ASN A 20 -12.25 2.99 -0.87
CA ASN A 20 -13.03 3.95 -0.09
C ASN A 20 -13.13 3.53 1.37
N LYS A 21 -13.44 2.26 1.64
CA LYS A 21 -13.51 1.75 3.02
C LYS A 21 -12.17 1.88 3.73
N LEU A 22 -11.07 1.65 3.02
CA LEU A 22 -9.73 1.86 3.58
C LEU A 22 -9.44 3.35 3.85
N ALA A 23 -9.93 4.26 3.00
CA ALA A 23 -9.78 5.70 3.21
C ALA A 23 -10.46 6.15 4.50
N ASP A 24 -11.68 5.65 4.76
CA ASP A 24 -12.42 5.88 6.00
C ASP A 24 -11.65 5.34 7.22
N ILE A 25 -11.14 4.10 7.15
CA ILE A 25 -10.40 3.45 8.26
C ILE A 25 -9.10 4.18 8.59
N LEU A 26 -8.38 4.61 7.56
CA LEU A 26 -7.10 5.28 7.73
C LEU A 26 -7.27 6.77 8.04
N GLU A 27 -8.49 7.29 7.96
CA GLU A 27 -8.82 8.72 8.09
C GLU A 27 -8.00 9.57 7.10
N VAL A 28 -7.82 9.06 5.89
CA VAL A 28 -7.11 9.74 4.81
C VAL A 28 -8.02 9.98 3.62
N SER A 29 -7.65 10.91 2.75
CA SER A 29 -8.41 11.15 1.53
C SER A 29 -8.37 9.94 0.58
N PRO A 30 -9.45 9.66 -0.19
CA PRO A 30 -9.46 8.61 -1.21
C PRO A 30 -8.32 8.72 -2.22
N SER A 31 -7.89 9.94 -2.53
CA SER A 31 -6.72 10.21 -3.38
C SER A 31 -5.43 9.62 -2.81
N THR A 32 -5.22 9.74 -1.50
CA THR A 32 -4.05 9.18 -0.80
C THR A 32 -4.07 7.65 -0.86
N VAL A 33 -5.24 7.03 -0.66
CA VAL A 33 -5.38 5.57 -0.80
C VAL A 33 -5.11 5.12 -2.23
N ASN A 34 -5.60 5.88 -3.22
CA ASN A 34 -5.33 5.59 -4.63
C ASN A 34 -3.82 5.66 -4.95
N GLU A 35 -3.11 6.68 -4.45
CA GLU A 35 -1.64 6.75 -4.58
C GLU A 35 -0.93 5.57 -3.89
N LEU A 36 -1.37 5.21 -2.68
CA LEU A 36 -0.88 4.02 -1.96
C LEU A 36 -1.14 2.74 -2.75
N CYS A 37 -2.26 2.62 -3.44
CA CYS A 37 -2.57 1.44 -4.27
C CYS A 37 -1.72 1.38 -5.54
N LYS A 38 -1.37 2.52 -6.13
CA LYS A 38 -0.51 2.59 -7.33
C LYS A 38 0.93 2.13 -7.07
N GLY A 39 1.36 2.13 -5.81
CA GLY A 39 2.71 1.67 -5.45
C GLY A 39 3.81 2.74 -5.60
N GLU A 40 3.45 3.97 -5.99
CA GLU A 40 4.38 5.05 -6.33
C GLU A 40 4.55 6.09 -5.19
N ILE A 41 4.29 5.68 -3.95
CA ILE A 41 4.39 6.58 -2.80
C ILE A 41 5.84 6.93 -2.47
N LYS A 42 6.11 8.23 -2.30
CA LYS A 42 7.42 8.73 -1.85
C LYS A 42 7.56 8.72 -0.34
N ARG A 43 6.44 8.82 0.38
CA ARG A 43 6.37 8.93 1.84
C ARG A 43 5.08 8.29 2.33
N VAL A 44 5.15 7.62 3.47
CA VAL A 44 3.99 7.11 4.20
C VAL A 44 4.26 7.27 5.69
N ASN A 45 3.25 7.66 6.46
CA ASN A 45 3.38 7.75 7.91
C ASN A 45 3.34 6.34 8.52
N ILE A 46 4.19 6.10 9.52
CA ILE A 46 4.22 4.86 10.30
C ILE A 46 2.87 4.60 10.96
N GLU A 47 2.18 5.64 11.47
CA GLU A 47 0.83 5.47 12.03
C GLU A 47 -0.16 4.94 11.00
N THR A 48 -0.13 5.47 9.77
CA THR A 48 -0.99 4.98 8.68
C THR A 48 -0.68 3.51 8.39
N LEU A 49 0.60 3.13 8.35
CA LEU A 49 0.99 1.72 8.16
C LEU A 49 0.52 0.83 9.31
N ALA A 50 0.62 1.30 10.56
CA ALA A 50 0.15 0.57 11.72
C ALA A 50 -1.37 0.35 11.67
N LYS A 51 -2.15 1.38 11.31
CA LYS A 51 -3.62 1.24 11.10
C LYS A 51 -3.94 0.24 9.99
N VAL A 52 -3.21 0.27 8.87
CA VAL A 52 -3.36 -0.72 7.79
C VAL A 52 -3.07 -2.13 8.30
N ALA A 53 -1.95 -2.30 9.00
CA ALA A 53 -1.51 -3.59 9.51
C ALA A 53 -2.50 -4.17 10.53
N ASP A 54 -2.97 -3.36 11.48
CA ASP A 54 -3.97 -3.75 12.47
C ASP A 54 -5.29 -4.15 11.80
N HIS A 55 -5.77 -3.35 10.85
CA HIS A 55 -7.02 -3.62 10.15
C HIS A 55 -6.99 -4.93 9.36
N PHE A 56 -5.90 -5.19 8.65
CA PHE A 56 -5.76 -6.40 7.82
C PHE A 56 -5.17 -7.60 8.57
N LYS A 57 -4.81 -7.42 9.85
CA LYS A 57 -4.08 -8.39 10.69
C LYS A 57 -2.82 -8.88 9.99
N ILE A 58 -1.96 -7.93 9.64
CA ILE A 58 -0.67 -8.16 8.97
C ILE A 58 0.42 -8.02 10.02
N ASP A 59 1.11 -9.12 10.32
CA ASP A 59 2.25 -9.14 11.23
C ASP A 59 3.60 -9.04 10.49
N ASP A 60 3.60 -9.18 9.15
CA ASP A 60 4.80 -9.13 8.32
C ASP A 60 4.74 -8.00 7.29
N ILE A 61 5.70 -7.06 7.39
CA ILE A 61 5.83 -5.93 6.47
C ILE A 61 6.02 -6.34 4.99
N ARG A 62 6.50 -7.56 4.71
CA ARG A 62 6.68 -8.11 3.35
C ARG A 62 5.36 -8.35 2.62
N GLU A 63 4.24 -8.44 3.35
CA GLU A 63 2.92 -8.51 2.75
C GLU A 63 2.50 -7.15 2.15
N LEU A 64 2.98 -6.05 2.76
CA LEU A 64 2.69 -4.69 2.31
C LEU A 64 3.73 -4.14 1.36
N PHE A 65 5.00 -4.51 1.49
CA PHE A 65 6.10 -3.93 0.71
C PHE A 65 6.90 -4.95 -0.08
N GLU A 66 7.43 -4.50 -1.22
CA GLU A 66 8.42 -5.22 -2.00
C GLU A 66 9.55 -4.32 -2.47
N ILE A 67 10.73 -4.91 -2.61
CA ILE A 67 11.87 -4.27 -3.26
C ILE A 67 11.92 -4.81 -4.69
N VAL A 68 11.52 -3.97 -5.65
CA VAL A 68 11.62 -4.28 -7.07
C VAL A 68 12.93 -3.74 -7.64
N LYS A 69 13.44 -4.41 -8.68
CA LYS A 69 14.47 -3.83 -9.52
C LYS A 69 13.78 -2.81 -10.42
N ASP A 70 14.37 -1.63 -10.52
CA ASP A 70 13.99 -0.64 -11.51
C ASP A 70 14.44 -1.17 -12.87
N GLU A 71 13.60 -1.97 -13.49
CA GLU A 71 13.72 -2.32 -14.90
C GLU A 71 13.08 -1.15 -15.65
N GLU A 72 13.93 -0.22 -16.09
CA GLU A 72 13.56 0.72 -17.14
C GLU A 72 12.94 -0.08 -18.29
N SER A 73 11.72 0.31 -18.65
CA SER A 73 11.03 0.05 -19.90
C SER A 73 11.75 -0.89 -20.88
N VAL A 74 11.47 -2.19 -20.82
CA VAL A 74 11.43 -2.95 -22.07
C VAL A 74 10.06 -2.65 -22.67
N LYS A 75 10.09 -1.63 -23.53
CA LYS A 75 9.01 -1.23 -24.42
C LYS A 75 8.67 -2.36 -25.40
#